data_AF-A0A3N5RNN9-F1
#
_entry.id   AF-A0A3N5RNN9-F1
#
_cell.length_a   1.000
_cell.length_b   1.000
_cell.length_c   1.000
_cell.angle_alpha   90.00
_cell.angle_beta   90.00
_cell.angle_gamma   90.00
#
_symmetry.space_group_name_H-M   'P 1'
#
loop_
_entity.id
_entity.type
_entity.pdbx_description
1 polymer ?
#
loop_
_entity_poly.entity_id
_entity_poly.type
_entity_poly.pdbx_seq_one_letter_code
_entity_poly.pdbx_strand_id
1 'polypeptide(L)'
;MSKRIGFYVCHCGINIAGKVRVQEVADFIRTLPNVVVSRDYKFMCSDPGQDMIYKDILSLGLNRVVVASCSPRLHEKTFQGVCERAGLNRFYFQMASVREQVSWVTENEDEATRKAKTLAAAAVNRVNFHQSLSTREVPVHPDVLVVGGGITGMQAALDIADSDHKVYLVERQPTIGGHMLQFDKTFPTLDCAACIGTPKMVSVGQSPKIELLSYSEVTNVSGYIGNFKVKVRRKARYVKEDICTGCGECANVCPISRPSEWDENLSKRKAIYRSFPQAVPITFVIDKRGTAPCKATCPAHVSIQGYVALINQGKYKEALKLFKEAHPFPAACGRVCHHPCEGVCTRGDADEPLAIQYLHRFLSDFDFAQEKPYVPAVKAKLDEKVAIIGAGPAGLAAAYFLAREGYGVTVFEKLRVKGGMMAVG
;
A
#
# COMPACT_ATOMS: atom_id res chain seq x y z
N MET A 1 -45.95 25.38 16.18
CA MET A 1 -46.89 24.45 15.49
C MET A 1 -47.00 23.17 16.30
N SER A 2 -48.21 22.66 16.49
CA SER A 2 -48.44 21.34 17.08
C SER A 2 -47.82 20.25 16.19
N LYS A 3 -47.23 19.22 16.80
CA LYS A 3 -46.64 18.10 16.04
C LYS A 3 -47.78 17.24 15.48
N ARG A 4 -47.65 16.85 14.22
CA ARG A 4 -48.61 16.03 13.48
C ARG A 4 -47.86 14.93 12.76
N ILE A 5 -47.88 13.74 13.35
CA ILE A 5 -47.08 12.58 12.93
C ILE A 5 -47.95 11.65 12.09
N GLY A 6 -47.47 11.28 10.90
CA GLY A 6 -47.98 10.14 10.14
C GLY A 6 -47.11 8.91 10.38
N PHE A 7 -47.71 7.81 10.82
CA PHE A 7 -47.04 6.53 11.01
C PHE A 7 -47.48 5.53 9.94
N TYR A 8 -46.52 4.80 9.39
CA TYR A 8 -46.75 3.79 8.37
C TYR A 8 -45.97 2.52 8.68
N VAL A 9 -46.63 1.36 8.74
CA VAL A 9 -45.98 0.07 8.92
C VAL A 9 -46.08 -0.79 7.65
N CYS A 10 -44.94 -1.31 7.20
CA CYS A 10 -44.86 -2.11 5.98
C CYS A 10 -45.03 -3.60 6.30
N HIS A 11 -45.73 -4.34 5.43
CA HIS A 11 -45.79 -5.81 5.50
C HIS A 11 -44.56 -6.45 4.83
N CYS A 12 -44.01 -5.78 3.82
CA CYS A 12 -42.92 -6.26 2.96
C CYS A 12 -43.24 -7.66 2.38
N GLY A 13 -44.47 -7.82 1.88
CA GLY A 13 -45.03 -9.13 1.56
C GLY A 13 -45.19 -9.94 2.84
N ILE A 14 -44.50 -11.07 2.94
CA ILE A 14 -44.46 -11.90 4.16
C ILE A 14 -43.23 -11.64 5.03
N ASN A 15 -42.28 -10.80 4.57
CA ASN A 15 -41.01 -10.63 5.28
C ASN A 15 -41.18 -9.98 6.66
N ILE A 16 -42.16 -9.07 6.82
CA ILE A 16 -42.52 -8.49 8.11
C ILE A 16 -43.80 -9.13 8.61
N ALA A 17 -44.86 -9.14 7.78
CA ALA A 17 -46.18 -9.62 8.18
C ALA A 17 -46.24 -11.13 8.53
N GLY A 18 -45.26 -11.93 8.09
CA GLY A 18 -45.18 -13.35 8.46
C GLY A 18 -44.71 -13.62 9.89
N LYS A 19 -44.19 -12.60 10.59
CA LYS A 19 -43.73 -12.70 12.00
C LYS A 19 -44.20 -11.57 12.91
N VAL A 20 -44.59 -10.44 12.34
CA VAL A 20 -45.06 -9.27 13.08
C VAL A 20 -46.51 -9.02 12.70
N ARG A 21 -47.39 -8.96 13.70
CA ARG A 21 -48.79 -8.56 13.50
C ARG A 21 -48.89 -7.06 13.24
N VAL A 22 -48.62 -6.68 12.00
CA VAL A 22 -48.50 -5.29 11.53
C VAL A 22 -49.73 -4.44 11.85
N GLN A 23 -50.94 -5.01 11.77
CA GLN A 23 -52.17 -4.29 12.12
C GLN A 23 -52.17 -3.88 13.60
N GLU A 24 -51.78 -4.79 14.51
CA GLU A 24 -51.67 -4.46 15.93
C GLU A 24 -50.60 -3.39 16.21
N VAL A 25 -49.53 -3.37 15.43
CA VAL A 25 -48.52 -2.31 15.53
C VAL A 25 -49.13 -0.98 15.12
N ALA A 26 -49.83 -0.91 13.99
CA ALA A 26 -50.50 0.31 13.55
C ALA A 26 -51.55 0.81 14.56
N ASP A 27 -52.38 -0.08 15.10
CA ASP A 27 -53.43 0.28 16.05
C ASP A 27 -52.84 0.75 17.39
N PHE A 28 -51.79 0.08 17.89
CA PHE A 28 -51.06 0.53 19.07
C PHE A 28 -50.47 1.93 18.87
N ILE A 29 -49.79 2.18 17.75
CA ILE A 29 -49.15 3.48 17.49
C ILE A 29 -50.18 4.60 17.33
N ARG A 30 -51.39 4.31 16.83
CA ARG A 30 -52.48 5.29 16.73
C ARG A 30 -52.85 5.91 18.08
N THR A 31 -52.63 5.20 19.19
CA THR A 31 -52.91 5.69 20.55
C THR A 31 -51.86 6.67 21.09
N LEU A 32 -50.72 6.82 20.43
CA LEU A 32 -49.63 7.64 20.95
C LEU A 32 -49.86 9.14 20.67
N PRO A 33 -49.33 10.03 21.54
CA PRO A 33 -49.47 11.48 21.34
C PRO A 33 -48.93 11.96 20.00
N ASN A 34 -49.59 12.98 19.43
CA ASN A 34 -49.24 13.64 18.17
C ASN A 34 -49.37 12.77 16.90
N VAL A 35 -49.73 11.48 17.00
CA VAL A 35 -50.02 10.62 15.84
C VAL A 35 -51.39 10.96 15.29
N VAL A 36 -51.42 11.53 14.09
CA VAL A 36 -52.65 11.94 13.40
C VAL A 36 -53.18 10.82 12.50
N VAL A 37 -52.27 10.05 11.90
CA VAL A 37 -52.62 8.92 11.03
C VAL A 37 -51.65 7.77 11.29
N SER A 38 -52.19 6.55 11.29
CA SER A 38 -51.44 5.31 11.44
C SER A 38 -52.03 4.28 10.48
N ARG A 39 -51.24 3.87 9.48
CA ARG A 39 -51.65 2.95 8.41
C ARG A 39 -50.65 1.82 8.25
N ASP A 40 -51.11 0.71 7.71
CA ASP A 40 -50.29 -0.38 7.23
C ASP A 40 -50.49 -0.58 5.72
N TYR A 41 -49.44 -1.03 5.02
CA TYR A 41 -49.53 -1.34 3.60
C TYR A 41 -48.53 -2.41 3.19
N LYS A 42 -48.85 -3.15 2.11
CA LYS A 42 -48.06 -4.30 1.65
C LYS A 42 -46.61 -3.94 1.36
N PHE A 43 -46.39 -2.85 0.61
CA PHE A 43 -45.06 -2.39 0.20
C PHE A 43 -44.97 -0.88 0.31
N MET A 44 -44.55 -0.35 1.47
CA MET A 44 -44.46 1.10 1.67
C MET A 44 -43.51 1.80 0.68
N CYS A 45 -42.48 1.11 0.18
CA CYS A 45 -41.52 1.68 -0.76
C CYS A 45 -42.00 1.70 -2.23
N SER A 46 -43.11 1.03 -2.57
CA SER A 46 -43.65 1.08 -3.93
C SER A 46 -44.36 2.42 -4.19
N ASP A 47 -44.63 2.73 -5.46
CA ASP A 47 -45.28 4.00 -5.82
C ASP A 47 -46.59 4.24 -5.07
N PRO A 48 -47.51 3.26 -4.92
CA PRO A 48 -48.70 3.45 -4.10
C PRO A 48 -48.42 3.73 -2.62
N GLY A 49 -47.38 3.10 -2.05
CA GLY A 49 -46.97 3.33 -0.66
C GLY A 49 -46.39 4.72 -0.45
N GLN A 50 -45.56 5.19 -1.40
CA GLN A 50 -45.01 6.54 -1.39
C GLN A 50 -46.10 7.60 -1.62
N ASP A 51 -47.02 7.38 -2.57
CA ASP A 51 -48.13 8.27 -2.87
C ASP A 51 -49.10 8.40 -1.70
N MET A 52 -49.33 7.32 -0.94
CA MET A 52 -50.09 7.35 0.31
C MET A 52 -49.48 8.32 1.32
N ILE A 53 -48.17 8.22 1.58
CA ILE A 53 -47.47 9.13 2.49
C ILE A 53 -47.56 10.56 1.96
N TYR A 54 -47.29 10.78 0.66
CA TYR A 54 -47.34 12.09 0.03
C TYR A 54 -48.71 12.76 0.20
N LYS A 55 -49.79 12.05 -0.11
CA LYS A 55 -51.17 12.54 0.01
C LYS A 55 -51.54 12.84 1.46
N ASP A 56 -51.18 11.97 2.39
CA ASP A 56 -51.45 12.18 3.82
C ASP A 56 -50.68 13.41 4.35
N ILE A 57 -49.43 13.64 3.92
CA ILE A 57 -48.66 14.84 4.31
C ILE A 57 -49.44 16.12 3.96
N LEU A 58 -49.92 16.21 2.71
CA LEU A 58 -50.64 17.39 2.22
C LEU A 58 -52.03 17.53 2.84
N SER A 59 -52.82 16.46 2.81
CA SER A 59 -54.24 16.49 3.22
C SER A 59 -54.43 16.60 4.73
N LEU A 60 -53.56 15.96 5.52
CA LEU A 60 -53.65 15.96 6.98
C LEU A 60 -52.72 16.99 7.64
N GLY A 61 -51.95 17.74 6.84
CA GLY A 61 -51.00 18.74 7.31
C GLY A 61 -49.93 18.11 8.21
N LEU A 62 -49.40 16.94 7.83
CA LEU A 62 -48.38 16.26 8.63
C LEU A 62 -47.09 17.06 8.60
N ASN A 63 -46.44 17.15 9.75
CA ASN A 63 -45.13 17.78 9.86
C ASN A 63 -44.04 16.82 10.37
N ARG A 64 -44.37 15.54 10.56
CA ARG A 64 -43.45 14.47 10.94
C ARG A 64 -43.92 13.17 10.30
N VAL A 65 -42.99 12.32 9.88
CA VAL A 65 -43.31 11.02 9.27
C VAL A 65 -42.46 9.93 9.90
N VAL A 66 -43.10 8.81 10.24
CA VAL A 66 -42.43 7.61 10.73
C VAL A 66 -42.80 6.42 9.86
N VAL A 67 -41.81 5.68 9.37
CA VAL A 67 -42.04 4.44 8.63
C VAL A 67 -41.38 3.27 9.36
N ALA A 68 -42.18 2.32 9.82
CA ALA A 68 -41.75 1.03 10.35
C ALA A 68 -41.65 0.01 9.21
N SER A 69 -40.43 -0.26 8.73
CA SER A 69 -40.21 -1.22 7.64
C SER A 69 -38.83 -1.89 7.70
N CYS A 70 -38.00 -1.69 6.67
CA CYS A 70 -36.65 -2.22 6.55
C CYS A 70 -35.59 -1.28 7.18
N SER A 71 -34.33 -1.59 6.97
CA SER A 71 -33.21 -0.78 7.47
C SER A 71 -33.18 0.62 6.85
N PRO A 72 -32.86 1.67 7.63
CA PRO A 72 -32.59 3.01 7.10
C PRO A 72 -31.42 3.03 6.10
N ARG A 73 -30.49 2.07 6.19
CA ARG A 73 -29.38 1.94 5.22
C ARG A 73 -29.86 1.62 3.80
N LEU A 74 -31.10 1.16 3.64
CA LEU A 74 -31.69 0.80 2.35
C LEU A 74 -32.63 1.89 1.83
N HIS A 75 -33.70 2.23 2.57
CA HIS A 75 -34.78 3.08 2.06
C HIS A 75 -34.97 4.41 2.80
N GLU A 76 -34.06 4.82 3.69
CA GLU A 76 -34.19 6.13 4.35
C GLU A 76 -34.26 7.27 3.33
N LYS A 77 -33.31 7.30 2.36
CA LYS A 77 -33.30 8.31 1.29
C LYS A 77 -34.56 8.28 0.43
N THR A 78 -35.15 7.11 0.22
CA THR A 78 -36.39 6.95 -0.55
C THR A 78 -37.54 7.68 0.14
N PHE A 79 -37.78 7.41 1.43
CA PHE A 79 -38.87 8.03 2.18
C PHE A 79 -38.60 9.50 2.53
N GLN A 80 -37.34 9.87 2.75
CA GLN A 80 -36.91 11.26 2.80
C GLN A 80 -37.29 12.00 1.52
N GLY A 81 -37.05 11.40 0.36
CA GLY A 81 -37.45 11.95 -0.94
C GLY A 81 -38.97 12.15 -1.06
N VAL A 82 -39.80 11.24 -0.53
CA VAL A 82 -41.26 11.43 -0.48
C VAL A 82 -41.63 12.67 0.33
N CYS A 83 -41.03 12.83 1.52
CA CYS A 83 -41.26 13.98 2.37
C CYS A 83 -40.90 15.27 1.64
N GLU A 84 -39.74 15.33 0.98
CA GLU A 84 -39.32 16.52 0.23
C GLU A 84 -40.25 16.87 -0.93
N ARG A 85 -40.68 15.87 -1.71
CA ARG A 85 -41.66 16.09 -2.79
C ARG A 85 -42.96 16.69 -2.25
N ALA A 86 -43.38 16.29 -1.05
CA ALA A 86 -44.56 16.82 -0.37
C ALA A 86 -44.32 18.18 0.35
N GLY A 87 -43.14 18.78 0.21
CA GLY A 87 -42.79 20.05 0.86
C GLY A 87 -42.38 19.92 2.34
N LEU A 88 -42.22 18.69 2.86
CA LEU A 88 -41.76 18.43 4.22
C LEU A 88 -40.24 18.28 4.25
N ASN A 89 -39.57 18.99 5.18
CA ASN A 89 -38.12 18.85 5.37
C ASN A 89 -37.72 17.37 5.59
N ARG A 90 -36.78 16.86 4.81
CA ARG A 90 -36.37 15.44 4.84
C ARG A 90 -35.96 14.93 6.22
N PHE A 91 -35.46 15.80 7.10
CA PHE A 91 -34.99 15.42 8.43
C PHE A 91 -36.12 15.35 9.47
N TYR A 92 -37.36 15.65 9.09
CA TYR A 92 -38.56 15.35 9.87
C TYR A 92 -39.11 13.93 9.66
N PHE A 93 -38.36 13.10 8.94
CA PHE A 93 -38.59 11.68 8.79
C PHE A 93 -37.81 10.87 9.83
N GLN A 94 -38.39 9.77 10.32
CA GLN A 94 -37.69 8.75 11.12
C GLN A 94 -38.09 7.35 10.66
N MET A 95 -37.12 6.44 10.56
CA MET A 95 -37.38 5.05 10.22
C MET A 95 -37.25 4.14 11.44
N ALA A 96 -38.11 3.11 11.52
CA ALA A 96 -37.99 2.00 12.46
C ALA A 96 -37.76 0.69 11.68
N SER A 97 -36.64 0.03 11.95
CA SER A 97 -36.25 -1.20 11.24
C SER A 97 -36.91 -2.43 11.87
N VAL A 98 -38.14 -2.74 11.48
CA VAL A 98 -38.89 -3.90 11.98
C VAL A 98 -38.73 -5.16 11.13
N ARG A 99 -37.93 -5.10 10.05
CA ARG A 99 -37.55 -6.29 9.25
C ARG A 99 -36.26 -6.91 9.76
N GLU A 100 -35.12 -6.29 9.46
CA GLU A 100 -33.78 -6.83 9.76
C GLU A 100 -33.51 -6.97 11.27
N GLN A 101 -34.12 -6.12 12.11
CA GLN A 101 -33.89 -6.13 13.57
C GLN A 101 -35.02 -6.82 14.36
N VAL A 102 -36.09 -7.25 13.69
CA VAL A 102 -37.25 -7.88 14.35
C VAL A 102 -37.73 -9.10 13.58
N SER A 103 -38.47 -8.93 12.49
CA SER A 103 -39.17 -10.05 11.85
C SER A 103 -38.24 -11.17 11.35
N TRP A 104 -37.04 -10.84 10.87
CA TRP A 104 -36.07 -11.83 10.37
C TRP A 104 -35.27 -12.53 11.46
N VAL A 105 -35.23 -11.99 12.68
CA VAL A 105 -34.32 -12.43 13.74
C VAL A 105 -35.04 -12.80 15.04
N THR A 106 -36.36 -12.73 15.06
CA THR A 106 -37.18 -13.07 16.23
C THR A 106 -38.14 -14.18 15.83
N GLU A 107 -37.93 -15.36 16.40
CA GLU A 107 -38.68 -16.57 16.05
C GLU A 107 -40.13 -16.51 16.54
N ASN A 108 -40.34 -16.06 17.78
CA ASN A 108 -41.65 -15.97 18.40
C ASN A 108 -42.41 -14.73 17.90
N GLU A 109 -43.65 -14.94 17.43
CA GLU A 109 -44.48 -13.90 16.82
C GLU A 109 -44.95 -12.83 17.82
N ASP A 110 -45.25 -13.21 19.07
CA ASP A 110 -45.65 -12.28 20.13
C ASP A 110 -44.48 -11.39 20.55
N GLU A 111 -43.31 -11.99 20.69
CA GLU A 111 -42.08 -11.26 20.97
C GLU A 111 -41.73 -10.30 19.82
N ALA A 112 -41.80 -10.77 18.57
CA ALA A 112 -41.54 -9.95 17.39
C ALA A 112 -42.53 -8.77 17.32
N THR A 113 -43.81 -9.01 17.57
CA THR A 113 -44.85 -7.97 17.57
C THR A 113 -44.63 -6.96 18.71
N ARG A 114 -44.32 -7.42 19.92
CA ARG A 114 -43.98 -6.54 21.06
C ARG A 114 -42.75 -5.69 20.78
N LYS A 115 -41.72 -6.30 20.19
CA LYS A 115 -40.48 -5.61 19.80
C LYS A 115 -40.73 -4.58 18.71
N ALA A 116 -41.53 -4.91 17.69
CA ALA A 116 -41.93 -3.97 16.64
C ALA A 116 -42.71 -2.76 17.19
N LYS A 117 -43.69 -2.99 18.10
CA LYS A 117 -44.40 -1.93 18.81
C LYS A 117 -43.43 -1.01 19.57
N THR A 118 -42.47 -1.60 20.28
CA THR A 118 -41.46 -0.86 21.05
C THR A 118 -40.58 0.01 20.15
N LEU A 119 -40.05 -0.54 19.06
CA LEU A 119 -39.21 0.21 18.12
C LEU A 119 -39.99 1.30 17.39
N ALA A 120 -41.22 1.01 16.97
CA ALA A 120 -42.10 1.99 16.34
C ALA A 120 -42.44 3.14 17.30
N ALA A 121 -42.78 2.85 18.56
CA ALA A 121 -43.04 3.87 19.57
C ALA A 121 -41.80 4.72 19.87
N ALA A 122 -40.62 4.09 19.96
CA ALA A 122 -39.36 4.82 20.13
C ALA A 122 -39.10 5.78 18.95
N ALA A 123 -39.36 5.35 17.72
CA ALA A 123 -39.24 6.20 16.53
C ALA A 123 -40.23 7.38 16.54
N VAL A 124 -41.49 7.13 16.91
CA VAL A 124 -42.51 8.18 17.09
C VAL A 124 -42.11 9.17 18.18
N ASN A 125 -41.63 8.69 19.33
CA ASN A 125 -41.15 9.56 20.40
C ASN A 125 -39.96 10.42 19.94
N ARG A 126 -39.00 9.82 19.23
CA ARG A 126 -37.82 10.54 18.72
C ARG A 126 -38.16 11.63 17.71
N VAL A 127 -39.08 11.35 16.77
CA VAL A 127 -39.39 12.28 15.66
C VAL A 127 -39.99 13.61 16.16
N ASN A 128 -40.62 13.62 17.35
CA ASN A 128 -41.10 14.83 18.01
C ASN A 128 -39.99 15.87 18.21
N PHE A 129 -38.77 15.42 18.49
CA PHE A 129 -37.60 16.26 18.78
C PHE A 129 -36.76 16.60 17.55
N HIS A 130 -37.09 16.04 16.37
CA HIS A 130 -36.38 16.38 15.15
C HIS A 130 -36.51 17.87 14.83
N GLN A 131 -35.41 18.45 14.38
CA GLN A 131 -35.29 19.84 13.94
C GLN A 131 -35.11 19.90 12.42
N SER A 132 -35.44 21.05 11.83
CA SER A 132 -35.21 21.25 10.40
C SER A 132 -33.70 21.34 10.18
N LEU A 133 -33.17 20.54 9.27
CA LEU A 133 -31.77 20.62 8.86
C LEU A 133 -31.69 20.90 7.35
N SER A 134 -30.57 21.45 6.91
CA SER A 134 -30.24 21.65 5.50
C SER A 134 -29.06 20.77 5.11
N THR A 135 -29.03 20.35 3.85
CA THR A 135 -27.85 19.72 3.27
C THR A 135 -26.78 20.78 3.02
N ARG A 136 -25.52 20.41 3.23
CA ARG A 136 -24.38 21.26 2.89
C ARG A 136 -23.95 20.96 1.47
N GLU A 137 -23.79 21.99 0.67
CA GLU A 137 -23.10 21.91 -0.61
C GLU A 137 -21.60 22.15 -0.39
N VAL A 138 -20.79 21.34 -1.05
CA VAL A 138 -19.33 21.39 -0.96
C VAL A 138 -18.75 21.26 -2.36
N PRO A 139 -17.66 21.98 -2.68
CA PRO A 139 -16.98 21.81 -3.97
C PRO A 139 -16.43 20.39 -4.08
N VAL A 140 -16.34 19.88 -5.31
CA VAL A 140 -15.78 18.55 -5.61
C VAL A 140 -14.50 18.75 -6.39
N HIS A 141 -13.38 18.23 -5.87
CA HIS A 141 -12.13 18.18 -6.59
C HIS A 141 -12.25 17.18 -7.75
N PRO A 142 -11.91 17.56 -9.00
CA PRO A 142 -12.14 16.72 -10.17
C PRO A 142 -11.14 15.58 -10.32
N ASP A 143 -9.92 15.72 -9.79
CA ASP A 143 -8.91 14.66 -9.86
C ASP A 143 -9.34 13.39 -9.12
N VAL A 144 -9.03 12.24 -9.70
CA VAL A 144 -9.38 10.93 -9.15
C VAL A 144 -8.13 10.17 -8.72
N LEU A 145 -8.22 9.45 -7.61
CA LEU A 145 -7.20 8.50 -7.17
C LEU A 145 -7.73 7.09 -7.36
N VAL A 146 -6.98 6.26 -8.09
CA VAL A 146 -7.23 4.82 -8.23
C VAL A 146 -6.15 4.07 -7.45
N VAL A 147 -6.56 3.13 -6.61
CA VAL A 147 -5.66 2.33 -5.77
C VAL A 147 -5.68 0.88 -6.25
N GLY A 148 -4.55 0.43 -6.80
CA GLY A 148 -4.35 -0.88 -7.40
C GLY A 148 -4.33 -0.81 -8.94
N GLY A 149 -3.20 -1.15 -9.53
CA GLY A 149 -2.94 -1.21 -10.97
C GLY A 149 -3.23 -2.58 -11.59
N GLY A 150 -4.20 -3.33 -11.07
CA GLY A 150 -4.73 -4.52 -11.74
C GLY A 150 -5.61 -4.17 -12.94
N ILE A 151 -6.18 -5.17 -13.62
CA ILE A 151 -7.03 -4.93 -14.80
C ILE A 151 -8.19 -3.95 -14.54
N THR A 152 -8.83 -4.04 -13.37
CA THR A 152 -9.95 -3.17 -12.98
C THR A 152 -9.50 -1.73 -12.76
N GLY A 153 -8.39 -1.52 -12.04
CA GLY A 153 -7.87 -0.18 -11.78
C GLY A 153 -7.27 0.47 -13.01
N MET A 154 -6.60 -0.30 -13.88
CA MET A 154 -6.14 0.20 -15.18
C MET A 154 -7.32 0.63 -16.05
N GLN A 155 -8.39 -0.17 -16.13
CA GLN A 155 -9.58 0.19 -16.90
C GLN A 155 -10.24 1.46 -16.35
N ALA A 156 -10.47 1.52 -15.04
CA ALA A 156 -11.05 2.70 -14.41
C ALA A 156 -10.21 3.96 -14.66
N ALA A 157 -8.88 3.86 -14.55
CA ALA A 157 -7.99 5.00 -14.81
C ALA A 157 -8.06 5.47 -16.27
N LEU A 158 -8.14 4.54 -17.24
CA LEU A 158 -8.28 4.87 -18.65
C LEU A 158 -9.63 5.55 -18.93
N ASP A 159 -10.75 4.99 -18.46
CA ASP A 159 -12.08 5.56 -18.70
C ASP A 159 -12.23 6.98 -18.11
N ILE A 160 -11.65 7.21 -16.93
CA ILE A 160 -11.64 8.53 -16.28
C ILE A 160 -10.75 9.51 -17.04
N ALA A 161 -9.58 9.07 -17.52
CA ALA A 161 -8.68 9.89 -18.33
C ALA A 161 -9.31 10.26 -19.69
N ASP A 162 -10.00 9.32 -20.33
CA ASP A 162 -10.75 9.53 -21.58
C ASP A 162 -11.91 10.50 -21.37
N SER A 163 -12.47 10.56 -20.15
CA SER A 163 -13.47 11.55 -19.72
C SER A 163 -12.87 12.91 -19.32
N ASP A 164 -11.60 13.17 -19.65
CA ASP A 164 -10.90 14.44 -19.41
C ASP A 164 -10.61 14.79 -17.95
N HIS A 165 -10.42 13.78 -17.11
CA HIS A 165 -10.02 13.97 -15.71
C HIS A 165 -8.60 13.47 -15.43
N LYS A 166 -7.87 14.17 -14.56
CA LYS A 166 -6.58 13.72 -14.06
C LYS A 166 -6.77 12.53 -13.11
N VAL A 167 -5.94 11.50 -13.29
CA VAL A 167 -5.95 10.29 -12.47
C VAL A 167 -4.58 10.07 -11.83
N TYR A 168 -4.54 9.84 -10.53
CA TYR A 168 -3.38 9.27 -9.86
C TYR A 168 -3.62 7.76 -9.72
N LEU A 169 -2.75 6.93 -10.30
CA LEU A 169 -2.86 5.47 -10.19
C LEU A 169 -1.75 4.95 -9.27
N VAL A 170 -2.12 4.52 -8.06
CA VAL A 170 -1.16 4.01 -7.06
C VAL A 170 -1.10 2.49 -7.14
N GLU A 171 0.07 1.93 -7.41
CA GLU A 171 0.32 0.49 -7.44
C GLU A 171 1.43 0.09 -6.46
N ARG A 172 1.12 -0.89 -5.61
CA ARG A 172 2.01 -1.38 -4.56
C ARG A 172 3.26 -2.07 -5.09
N GLN A 173 3.11 -2.87 -6.14
CA GLN A 173 4.19 -3.60 -6.79
C GLN A 173 5.00 -2.69 -7.72
N PRO A 174 6.21 -3.12 -8.14
CA PRO A 174 7.02 -2.36 -9.08
C PRO A 174 6.41 -2.20 -10.48
N THR A 175 5.33 -2.94 -10.78
CA THR A 175 4.63 -2.97 -12.07
C THR A 175 3.12 -2.96 -11.86
N ILE A 176 2.38 -2.41 -12.82
CA ILE A 176 0.95 -2.66 -13.00
C ILE A 176 0.70 -3.99 -13.72
N GLY A 177 -0.56 -4.39 -13.86
CA GLY A 177 -1.02 -5.66 -14.44
C GLY A 177 -1.81 -6.50 -13.45
N GLY A 178 -1.27 -6.68 -12.24
CA GLY A 178 -1.84 -7.54 -11.20
C GLY A 178 -1.91 -9.01 -11.63
N HIS A 179 -2.73 -9.81 -10.93
CA HIS A 179 -2.81 -11.27 -11.14
C HIS A 179 -3.19 -11.68 -12.57
N MET A 180 -3.95 -10.84 -13.29
CA MET A 180 -4.32 -11.14 -14.67
C MET A 180 -3.09 -11.41 -15.55
N LEU A 181 -2.00 -10.66 -15.33
CA LEU A 181 -0.77 -10.77 -16.11
C LEU A 181 0.17 -11.88 -15.62
N GLN A 182 -0.20 -12.60 -14.55
CA GLN A 182 0.46 -13.85 -14.16
C GLN A 182 -0.15 -15.07 -14.87
N PHE A 183 -1.38 -14.96 -15.37
CA PHE A 183 -2.01 -16.05 -16.12
C PHE A 183 -1.48 -16.13 -17.56
N ASP A 184 -1.40 -17.36 -18.08
CA ASP A 184 -1.12 -17.56 -19.50
C ASP A 184 -2.35 -17.22 -20.35
N LYS A 185 -3.51 -17.83 -20.02
CA LYS A 185 -4.78 -17.69 -20.76
C LYS A 185 -5.93 -17.20 -19.89
N THR A 186 -6.93 -16.60 -20.52
CA THR A 186 -8.17 -16.13 -19.85
C THR A 186 -9.41 -16.82 -20.43
N PHE A 187 -10.22 -17.45 -19.57
CA PHE A 187 -11.52 -18.01 -19.97
C PHE A 187 -12.57 -16.90 -20.19
N PRO A 188 -13.61 -17.12 -21.00
CA PRO A 188 -13.92 -18.33 -21.76
C PRO A 188 -13.23 -18.43 -23.13
N THR A 189 -12.66 -17.33 -23.64
CA THR A 189 -12.11 -17.26 -25.01
C THR A 189 -10.75 -17.95 -25.16
N LEU A 190 -10.05 -18.20 -24.06
CA LEU A 190 -8.69 -18.76 -24.03
C LEU A 190 -7.66 -17.88 -24.76
N ASP A 191 -7.92 -16.57 -24.78
CA ASP A 191 -6.96 -15.56 -25.23
C ASP A 191 -5.74 -15.52 -24.30
N CYS A 192 -4.58 -15.14 -24.82
CA CYS A 192 -3.41 -14.87 -23.99
C CYS A 192 -3.66 -13.63 -23.12
N ALA A 193 -3.45 -13.75 -21.81
CA ALA A 193 -3.71 -12.65 -20.89
C ALA A 193 -2.83 -11.42 -21.21
N ALA A 194 -1.57 -11.66 -21.62
CA ALA A 194 -0.67 -10.60 -22.03
C ALA A 194 -1.13 -9.88 -23.30
N CYS A 195 -1.79 -10.56 -24.25
CA CYS A 195 -2.28 -9.94 -25.49
C CYS A 195 -3.36 -8.89 -25.23
N ILE A 196 -4.19 -9.07 -24.21
CA ILE A 196 -5.25 -8.13 -23.84
C ILE A 196 -4.86 -7.19 -22.70
N GLY A 197 -3.94 -7.62 -21.82
CA GLY A 197 -3.48 -6.85 -20.66
C GLY A 197 -2.37 -5.85 -21.00
N THR A 198 -1.35 -6.27 -21.76
CA THR A 198 -0.18 -5.42 -22.06
C THR A 198 -0.55 -4.14 -22.81
N PRO A 199 -1.46 -4.14 -23.80
CA PRO A 199 -1.88 -2.88 -24.44
C PRO A 199 -2.46 -1.88 -23.44
N LYS A 200 -3.27 -2.33 -22.46
CA LYS A 200 -3.80 -1.46 -21.40
C LYS A 200 -2.70 -0.93 -20.47
N MET A 201 -1.72 -1.77 -20.12
CA MET A 201 -0.57 -1.33 -19.34
C MET A 201 0.20 -0.21 -20.05
N VAL A 202 0.43 -0.36 -21.35
CA VAL A 202 1.10 0.64 -22.19
C VAL A 202 0.27 1.92 -22.26
N SER A 203 -1.03 1.84 -22.52
CA SER A 203 -1.92 3.01 -22.54
C SER A 203 -1.91 3.76 -21.22
N VAL A 204 -1.93 3.05 -20.08
CA VAL A 204 -1.80 3.67 -18.75
C VAL A 204 -0.45 4.35 -18.59
N GLY A 205 0.65 3.70 -18.98
CA GLY A 205 2.00 4.25 -18.84
C GLY A 205 2.31 5.43 -19.76
N GLN A 206 1.58 5.59 -20.87
CA GLN A 206 1.77 6.66 -21.84
C GLN A 206 0.75 7.79 -21.74
N SER A 207 -0.35 7.60 -21.00
CA SER A 207 -1.39 8.62 -20.88
C SER A 207 -0.90 9.85 -20.11
N PRO A 208 -0.99 11.08 -20.68
CA PRO A 208 -0.56 12.30 -20.00
C PRO A 208 -1.48 12.69 -18.84
N LYS A 209 -2.70 12.12 -18.77
CA LYS A 209 -3.67 12.37 -17.69
C LYS A 209 -3.55 11.39 -16.54
N ILE A 210 -2.78 10.31 -16.70
CA ILE A 210 -2.58 9.31 -15.66
C ILE A 210 -1.18 9.46 -15.07
N GLU A 211 -1.13 9.88 -13.81
CA GLU A 211 0.08 9.90 -13.01
C GLU A 211 0.27 8.52 -12.35
N LEU A 212 1.07 7.67 -12.98
CA LEU A 212 1.36 6.32 -12.47
C LEU A 212 2.39 6.36 -11.32
N LEU A 213 1.90 6.09 -10.12
CA LEU A 213 2.69 5.94 -8.90
C LEU A 213 2.91 4.45 -8.62
N SER A 214 3.74 3.81 -9.44
CA SER A 214 4.17 2.43 -9.21
C SER A 214 5.12 2.32 -8.01
N TYR A 215 5.23 1.11 -7.44
CA TYR A 215 5.99 0.86 -6.21
C TYR A 215 5.61 1.80 -5.04
N SER A 216 4.34 2.17 -4.95
CA SER A 216 3.82 3.15 -4.00
C SER A 216 2.58 2.64 -3.27
N GLU A 217 2.37 3.11 -2.05
CA GLU A 217 1.25 2.65 -1.21
C GLU A 217 0.53 3.84 -0.60
N VAL A 218 -0.81 3.79 -0.59
CA VAL A 218 -1.61 4.73 0.19
C VAL A 218 -1.44 4.41 1.67
N THR A 219 -1.03 5.40 2.46
CA THR A 219 -0.76 5.23 3.90
C THR A 219 -1.82 5.89 4.77
N ASN A 220 -2.49 6.93 4.26
CA ASN A 220 -3.54 7.61 4.99
C ASN A 220 -4.52 8.29 4.02
N VAL A 221 -5.81 8.20 4.33
CA VAL A 221 -6.89 8.90 3.63
C VAL A 221 -7.70 9.65 4.68
N SER A 222 -7.91 10.95 4.46
CA SER A 222 -8.72 11.81 5.32
C SER A 222 -9.60 12.71 4.47
N GLY A 223 -10.61 13.34 5.09
CA GLY A 223 -11.58 14.18 4.38
C GLY A 223 -12.90 13.47 4.12
N TYR A 224 -13.64 13.94 3.11
CA TYR A 224 -14.97 13.45 2.75
C TYR A 224 -15.15 13.51 1.22
N ILE A 225 -16.31 13.06 0.74
CA ILE A 225 -16.63 12.99 -0.69
C ILE A 225 -16.29 14.32 -1.39
N GLY A 226 -15.45 14.23 -2.44
CA GLY A 226 -14.97 15.36 -3.23
C GLY A 226 -13.80 16.16 -2.62
N ASN A 227 -13.44 15.94 -1.36
CA ASN A 227 -12.39 16.70 -0.67
C ASN A 227 -11.48 15.77 0.14
N PHE A 228 -10.89 14.79 -0.53
CA PHE A 228 -9.96 13.85 0.10
C PHE A 228 -8.54 14.42 0.15
N LYS A 229 -7.86 14.20 1.27
CA LYS A 229 -6.42 14.38 1.42
C LYS A 229 -5.78 13.02 1.62
N VAL A 230 -4.93 12.63 0.67
CA VAL A 230 -4.32 11.30 0.63
C VAL A 230 -2.80 11.39 0.75
N LYS A 231 -2.20 10.58 1.63
CA LYS A 231 -0.74 10.44 1.74
C LYS A 231 -0.29 9.16 1.05
N VAL A 232 0.54 9.29 0.03
CA VAL A 232 1.13 8.18 -0.72
C VAL A 232 2.60 8.05 -0.36
N ARG A 233 3.03 6.86 0.07
CA ARG A 233 4.44 6.51 0.29
C ARG A 233 4.98 5.86 -0.97
N ARG A 234 5.82 6.59 -1.71
CA ARG A 234 6.61 6.04 -2.81
C ARG A 234 7.83 5.31 -2.25
N LYS A 235 7.94 4.01 -2.47
CA LYS A 235 9.07 3.22 -1.98
C LYS A 235 10.30 3.50 -2.84
N ALA A 236 11.48 3.49 -2.22
CA ALA A 236 12.73 3.71 -2.93
C ALA A 236 13.04 2.49 -3.82
N ARG A 237 13.07 2.69 -5.14
CA ARG A 237 13.52 1.65 -6.08
C ARG A 237 15.02 1.38 -6.01
N TYR A 238 15.79 2.33 -5.47
CA TYR A 238 17.26 2.40 -5.52
C TYR A 238 17.81 2.37 -6.96
N VAL A 239 16.97 2.70 -7.94
CA VAL A 239 17.28 2.89 -9.34
C VAL A 239 16.60 4.20 -9.74
N LYS A 240 17.34 5.08 -10.41
CA LYS A 240 16.81 6.35 -10.92
C LYS A 240 15.92 6.05 -12.14
N GLU A 241 14.62 6.30 -12.01
CA GLU A 241 13.61 5.90 -13.00
C GLU A 241 13.78 6.65 -14.32
N ASP A 242 14.20 7.91 -14.25
CA ASP A 242 14.50 8.82 -15.36
C ASP A 242 15.75 8.43 -16.17
N ILE A 243 16.65 7.63 -15.58
CA ILE A 243 17.90 7.19 -16.22
C ILE A 243 17.84 5.72 -16.64
N CYS A 244 16.97 4.93 -16.01
CA CYS A 244 16.90 3.49 -16.25
C CYS A 244 16.36 3.19 -17.64
N THR A 245 17.16 2.51 -18.46
CA THR A 245 16.77 2.08 -19.82
C THR A 245 16.04 0.73 -19.84
N GLY A 246 15.97 0.03 -18.71
CA GLY A 246 15.36 -1.30 -18.64
C GLY A 246 16.13 -2.42 -19.36
N CYS A 247 17.41 -2.23 -19.69
CA CYS A 247 18.20 -3.19 -20.51
C CYS A 247 18.45 -4.55 -19.87
N GLY A 248 18.46 -4.66 -18.53
CA GLY A 248 18.63 -5.92 -17.81
C GLY A 248 20.07 -6.37 -17.51
N GLU A 249 21.09 -5.67 -18.00
CA GLU A 249 22.51 -6.02 -17.74
C GLU A 249 22.85 -6.13 -16.24
N CYS A 250 22.21 -5.30 -15.42
CA CYS A 250 22.39 -5.33 -13.97
C CYS A 250 21.93 -6.66 -13.32
N ALA A 251 20.90 -7.32 -13.87
CA ALA A 251 20.43 -8.61 -13.37
C ALA A 251 21.40 -9.75 -13.73
N ASN A 252 22.02 -9.68 -14.91
CA ASN A 252 23.00 -10.67 -15.38
C ASN A 252 24.20 -10.78 -14.43
N VAL A 253 24.70 -9.64 -13.94
CA VAL A 253 25.87 -9.60 -13.03
C VAL A 253 25.52 -9.82 -11.56
N CYS A 254 24.23 -9.78 -11.19
CA CYS A 254 23.81 -9.83 -9.80
C CYS A 254 24.12 -11.19 -9.15
N PRO A 255 24.88 -11.22 -8.04
CA PRO A 255 25.28 -12.47 -7.42
C PRO A 255 24.19 -13.10 -6.54
N ILE A 256 23.17 -12.32 -6.19
CA ILE A 256 22.12 -12.73 -5.26
C ILE A 256 20.90 -13.22 -6.02
N SER A 257 20.38 -14.37 -5.58
CA SER A 257 19.14 -14.95 -6.07
C SER A 257 18.12 -15.06 -4.94
N ARG A 258 16.85 -14.83 -5.25
CA ARG A 258 15.69 -14.88 -4.34
C ARG A 258 14.52 -15.57 -5.04
N PRO A 259 13.58 -16.18 -4.30
CA PRO A 259 12.31 -16.61 -4.88
C PRO A 259 11.60 -15.43 -5.58
N SER A 260 11.02 -15.69 -6.74
CA SER A 260 10.21 -14.70 -7.48
C SER A 260 8.81 -14.66 -6.92
N GLU A 261 8.42 -13.55 -6.29
CA GLU A 261 7.05 -13.36 -5.80
C GLU A 261 6.04 -13.24 -6.95
N TRP A 262 6.49 -12.83 -8.14
CA TRP A 262 5.67 -12.78 -9.35
C TRP A 262 5.35 -14.18 -9.88
N ASP A 263 6.31 -15.11 -9.78
CA ASP A 263 6.13 -16.49 -10.24
C ASP A 263 5.69 -17.42 -9.08
N GLU A 264 5.02 -16.88 -8.07
CA GLU A 264 4.51 -17.62 -6.90
C GLU A 264 5.57 -18.50 -6.21
N ASN A 265 6.81 -18.00 -6.16
CA ASN A 265 8.00 -18.69 -5.61
C ASN A 265 8.41 -19.97 -6.35
N LEU A 266 7.84 -20.26 -7.53
CA LEU A 266 8.20 -21.40 -8.37
C LEU A 266 9.52 -21.17 -9.13
N SER A 267 9.87 -19.90 -9.34
CA SER A 267 11.09 -19.48 -10.01
C SER A 267 12.00 -18.67 -9.06
N LYS A 268 13.23 -18.43 -9.51
CA LYS A 268 14.16 -17.53 -8.82
C LYS A 268 14.38 -16.27 -9.65
N ARG A 269 14.35 -15.11 -8.98
CA ARG A 269 14.78 -13.80 -9.50
C ARG A 269 16.10 -13.36 -8.88
N LYS A 270 16.63 -12.24 -9.36
CA LYS A 270 17.79 -11.55 -8.79
C LYS A 270 17.35 -10.50 -7.76
N ALA A 271 18.31 -9.99 -6.97
CA ALA A 271 18.02 -8.90 -6.02
C ALA A 271 17.68 -7.58 -6.73
N ILE A 272 18.35 -7.28 -7.85
CA ILE A 272 17.92 -6.26 -8.80
C ILE A 272 17.08 -6.93 -9.90
N TYR A 273 15.83 -6.51 -10.05
CA TYR A 273 14.88 -7.22 -10.92
C TYR A 273 13.85 -6.28 -11.54
N ARG A 274 13.19 -6.81 -12.57
CA ARG A 274 11.91 -6.35 -13.12
C ARG A 274 10.92 -7.49 -12.92
N SER A 275 9.67 -7.21 -12.54
CA SER A 275 8.73 -8.25 -12.11
C SER A 275 8.49 -9.31 -13.19
N PHE A 276 8.35 -8.90 -14.45
CA PHE A 276 8.25 -9.77 -15.62
C PHE A 276 8.69 -9.01 -16.89
N PRO A 277 8.88 -9.67 -18.05
CA PRO A 277 9.47 -9.03 -19.23
C PRO A 277 8.68 -7.83 -19.78
N GLN A 278 7.35 -7.84 -19.73
CA GLN A 278 6.47 -6.78 -20.25
C GLN A 278 6.00 -5.81 -19.16
N ALA A 279 6.68 -5.78 -18.01
CA ALA A 279 6.32 -4.90 -16.89
C ALA A 279 6.29 -3.42 -17.27
N VAL A 280 5.32 -2.69 -16.70
CA VAL A 280 5.15 -1.24 -16.84
C VAL A 280 5.10 -0.60 -15.44
N PRO A 281 5.95 0.39 -15.14
CA PRO A 281 7.00 0.95 -16.00
C PRO A 281 8.14 -0.05 -16.28
N ILE A 282 8.85 0.15 -17.39
CA ILE A 282 10.01 -0.68 -17.80
C ILE A 282 11.25 -0.27 -16.97
N THR A 283 11.16 -0.45 -15.65
CA THR A 283 12.17 0.02 -14.70
C THR A 283 12.52 -1.07 -13.70
N PHE A 284 13.81 -1.17 -13.38
CA PHE A 284 14.30 -2.12 -12.39
C PHE A 284 14.11 -1.59 -10.96
N VAL A 285 14.11 -2.51 -10.00
CA VAL A 285 14.09 -2.23 -8.56
C VAL A 285 15.12 -3.10 -7.87
N ILE A 286 15.79 -2.55 -6.85
CA ILE A 286 16.65 -3.32 -5.95
C ILE A 286 15.85 -3.67 -4.70
N ASP A 287 15.66 -4.95 -4.43
CA ASP A 287 15.14 -5.45 -3.18
C ASP A 287 16.18 -5.25 -2.06
N LYS A 288 15.97 -4.20 -1.25
CA LYS A 288 16.84 -3.83 -0.15
C LYS A 288 16.12 -3.96 1.18
N ARG A 289 16.56 -4.91 2.00
CA ARG A 289 16.05 -5.15 3.37
C ARG A 289 16.61 -4.19 4.42
N GLY A 290 17.64 -3.42 4.08
CA GLY A 290 18.32 -2.49 5.00
C GLY A 290 19.85 -2.57 4.86
N THR A 291 20.56 -2.12 5.90
CA THR A 291 22.00 -2.32 6.04
C THR A 291 22.26 -3.61 6.80
N ALA A 292 23.14 -4.48 6.28
CA ALA A 292 23.47 -5.73 6.94
C ALA A 292 24.17 -5.46 8.30
N PRO A 293 23.83 -6.19 9.38
CA PRO A 293 24.42 -5.97 10.71
C PRO A 293 25.95 -6.05 10.72
N CYS A 294 26.53 -6.96 9.93
CA CYS A 294 27.98 -7.08 9.77
C CYS A 294 28.62 -5.81 9.19
N LYS A 295 27.98 -5.17 8.20
CA LYS A 295 28.44 -3.89 7.63
C LYS A 295 28.24 -2.71 8.60
N ALA A 296 27.13 -2.71 9.32
CA ALA A 296 26.82 -1.66 10.29
C ALA A 296 27.82 -1.65 11.46
N THR A 297 28.21 -2.85 11.93
CA THR A 297 29.12 -3.02 13.07
C THR A 297 30.60 -2.88 12.67
N CYS A 298 30.94 -3.13 11.41
CA CYS A 298 32.30 -2.93 10.91
C CYS A 298 32.70 -1.45 10.96
N PRO A 299 33.77 -1.06 11.68
CA PRO A 299 34.21 0.35 11.76
C PRO A 299 34.58 0.97 10.40
N ALA A 300 35.02 0.15 9.45
CA ALA A 300 35.34 0.57 8.09
C ALA A 300 34.15 0.43 7.12
N HIS A 301 32.99 0.00 7.60
CA HIS A 301 31.78 -0.24 6.79
C HIS A 301 32.01 -1.12 5.55
N VAL A 302 32.89 -2.11 5.68
CA VAL A 302 33.15 -3.10 4.61
C VAL A 302 31.84 -3.80 4.25
N SER A 303 31.61 -3.96 2.94
CA SER A 303 30.42 -4.67 2.44
C SER A 303 30.57 -6.19 2.55
N ILE A 304 30.56 -6.69 3.79
CA ILE A 304 30.81 -8.10 4.13
C ILE A 304 29.89 -9.06 3.37
N GLN A 305 28.58 -8.84 3.46
CA GLN A 305 27.60 -9.63 2.71
C GLN A 305 27.83 -9.60 1.19
N GLY A 306 28.37 -8.50 0.67
CA GLY A 306 28.62 -8.33 -0.77
C GLY A 306 29.80 -9.16 -1.24
N TYR A 307 30.94 -9.08 -0.56
CA TYR A 307 32.11 -9.86 -0.98
C TYR A 307 31.94 -11.34 -0.65
N VAL A 308 31.22 -11.72 0.42
CA VAL A 308 30.87 -13.12 0.72
C VAL A 308 30.05 -13.72 -0.42
N ALA A 309 29.08 -12.98 -0.96
CA ALA A 309 28.31 -13.41 -2.13
C ALA A 309 29.18 -13.61 -3.37
N LEU A 310 30.21 -12.78 -3.56
CA LEU A 310 31.17 -12.91 -4.67
C LEU A 310 32.13 -14.11 -4.46
N ILE A 311 32.62 -14.34 -3.23
CA ILE A 311 33.40 -15.53 -2.86
C ILE A 311 32.61 -16.80 -3.18
N ASN A 312 31.33 -16.84 -2.82
CA ASN A 312 30.45 -17.99 -3.08
C ASN A 312 30.27 -18.28 -4.59
N GLN A 313 30.55 -17.31 -5.46
CA GLN A 313 30.54 -17.47 -6.92
C GLN A 313 31.92 -17.73 -7.53
N GLY A 314 32.97 -17.87 -6.72
CA GLY A 314 34.36 -17.98 -7.20
C GLY A 314 34.94 -16.66 -7.74
N LYS A 315 34.23 -15.53 -7.57
CA LYS A 315 34.63 -14.20 -8.05
C LYS A 315 35.55 -13.50 -7.05
N TYR A 316 36.70 -14.11 -6.78
CA TYR A 316 37.61 -13.69 -5.71
C TYR A 316 38.25 -12.32 -5.97
N LYS A 317 38.57 -12.00 -7.23
CA LYS A 317 39.14 -10.70 -7.61
C LYS A 317 38.13 -9.57 -7.39
N GLU A 318 36.87 -9.79 -7.75
CA GLU A 318 35.78 -8.84 -7.53
C GLU A 318 35.45 -8.69 -6.04
N ALA A 319 35.46 -9.79 -5.29
CA ALA A 319 35.27 -9.79 -3.84
C ALA A 319 36.33 -8.93 -3.15
N LEU A 320 37.60 -9.11 -3.53
CA LEU A 320 38.71 -8.33 -3.02
C LEU A 320 38.62 -6.86 -3.43
N LYS A 321 38.25 -6.55 -4.68
CA LYS A 321 38.01 -5.19 -5.15
C LYS A 321 36.95 -4.50 -4.26
N LEU A 322 35.82 -5.16 -4.03
CA LEU A 322 34.74 -4.65 -3.20
C LEU A 322 35.17 -4.42 -1.74
N PHE A 323 36.03 -5.29 -1.19
CA PHE A 323 36.63 -5.06 0.13
C PHE A 323 37.50 -3.80 0.13
N LYS A 324 38.41 -3.72 -0.85
CA LYS A 324 39.40 -2.64 -1.01
C LYS A 324 38.78 -1.28 -1.36
N GLU A 325 37.49 -1.24 -1.75
CA GLU A 325 36.74 0.01 -1.85
C GLU A 325 36.58 0.72 -0.51
N ALA A 326 36.42 -0.03 0.58
CA ALA A 326 36.17 0.50 1.92
C ALA A 326 37.40 0.40 2.84
N HIS A 327 38.29 -0.58 2.64
CA HIS A 327 39.45 -0.77 3.51
C HIS A 327 40.67 -1.37 2.79
N PRO A 328 41.87 -0.76 2.89
CA PRO A 328 43.04 -1.23 2.12
C PRO A 328 43.77 -2.44 2.69
N PHE A 329 43.47 -2.89 3.91
CA PHE A 329 44.26 -3.91 4.61
C PHE A 329 43.51 -5.23 4.86
N PRO A 330 43.04 -5.96 3.83
CA PRO A 330 42.37 -7.26 4.03
C PRO A 330 43.27 -8.27 4.76
N ALA A 331 44.59 -8.26 4.49
CA ALA A 331 45.55 -9.18 5.11
C ALA A 331 45.67 -8.99 6.63
N ALA A 332 45.72 -7.73 7.07
CA ALA A 332 45.74 -7.39 8.49
C ALA A 332 44.39 -7.75 9.13
N CYS A 333 43.28 -7.35 8.51
CA CYS A 333 41.95 -7.72 9.00
C CYS A 333 41.75 -9.24 9.11
N GLY A 334 42.35 -10.03 8.23
CA GLY A 334 42.28 -11.49 8.29
C GLY A 334 43.09 -12.14 9.40
N ARG A 335 43.95 -11.39 10.09
CA ARG A 335 44.90 -11.93 11.09
C ARG A 335 44.70 -11.33 12.49
N VAL A 336 44.40 -10.03 12.58
CA VAL A 336 44.36 -9.31 13.86
C VAL A 336 43.01 -8.67 14.20
N CYS A 337 42.01 -8.77 13.31
CA CYS A 337 40.68 -8.24 13.61
C CYS A 337 40.02 -9.03 14.74
N HIS A 338 39.40 -8.33 15.69
CA HIS A 338 38.57 -8.91 16.75
C HIS A 338 37.14 -9.25 16.28
N HIS A 339 36.89 -9.18 14.95
CA HIS A 339 35.71 -9.70 14.24
C HIS A 339 34.34 -9.40 14.89
N PRO A 340 34.03 -8.15 15.28
CA PRO A 340 32.77 -7.82 15.96
C PRO A 340 31.53 -8.09 15.09
N CYS A 341 31.72 -8.10 13.76
CA CYS A 341 30.73 -8.46 12.77
C CYS A 341 30.26 -9.93 12.85
N GLU A 342 31.07 -10.84 13.39
CA GLU A 342 30.70 -12.25 13.54
C GLU A 342 29.71 -12.42 14.70
N GLY A 343 29.89 -11.68 15.79
CA GLY A 343 28.98 -11.70 16.94
C GLY A 343 27.56 -11.21 16.65
N VAL A 344 27.35 -10.46 15.56
CA VAL A 344 26.03 -9.98 15.11
C VAL A 344 25.58 -10.62 13.80
N CYS A 345 26.18 -11.74 13.41
CA CYS A 345 25.90 -12.38 12.13
C CYS A 345 24.52 -13.06 12.16
N THR A 346 23.59 -12.61 11.31
CA THR A 346 22.24 -13.19 11.20
C THR A 346 22.23 -14.63 10.68
N ARG A 347 23.36 -15.17 10.22
CA ARG A 347 23.46 -16.59 9.86
C ARG A 347 23.38 -17.48 11.10
N GLY A 348 23.83 -16.98 12.25
CA GLY A 348 23.69 -17.66 13.55
C GLY A 348 22.24 -17.90 13.98
N ASP A 349 21.25 -17.22 13.39
CA ASP A 349 19.83 -17.51 13.62
C ASP A 349 19.39 -18.82 12.95
N ALA A 350 20.17 -19.33 11.99
CA ALA A 350 19.89 -20.57 11.26
C ALA A 350 20.86 -21.70 11.65
N ASP A 351 22.15 -21.41 11.70
CA ASP A 351 23.20 -22.35 12.13
C ASP A 351 24.31 -21.62 12.91
N GLU A 352 25.44 -21.28 12.28
CA GLU A 352 26.58 -20.66 12.93
C GLU A 352 27.01 -19.36 12.21
N PRO A 353 27.58 -18.39 12.94
CA PRO A 353 28.18 -17.21 12.32
C PRO A 353 29.22 -17.58 11.27
N LEU A 354 29.24 -16.82 10.17
CA LEU A 354 30.31 -16.97 9.18
C LEU A 354 31.65 -16.51 9.78
N ALA A 355 32.72 -17.26 9.52
CA ALA A 355 34.08 -16.88 9.88
C ALA A 355 34.65 -15.78 8.96
N ILE A 356 34.06 -14.58 9.07
CA ILE A 356 34.36 -13.37 8.30
C ILE A 356 35.85 -13.02 8.33
N GLN A 357 36.52 -13.14 9.48
CA GLN A 357 37.96 -12.92 9.60
C GLN A 357 38.77 -13.87 8.70
N TYR A 358 38.44 -15.17 8.71
CA TYR A 358 39.12 -16.13 7.84
C TYR A 358 38.81 -15.90 6.37
N LEU A 359 37.62 -15.38 6.03
CA LEU A 359 37.32 -14.97 4.65
C LEU A 359 38.17 -13.77 4.20
N HIS A 360 38.46 -12.81 5.09
CA HIS A 360 39.42 -11.74 4.79
C HIS A 360 40.83 -12.30 4.52
N ARG A 361 41.28 -13.23 5.37
CA ARG A 361 42.59 -13.90 5.22
C ARG A 361 42.67 -14.67 3.92
N PHE A 362 41.65 -15.45 3.61
CA PHE A 362 41.56 -16.20 2.36
C PHE A 362 41.69 -15.28 1.14
N LEU A 363 40.90 -14.19 1.09
CA LEU A 363 40.97 -13.24 -0.03
C LEU A 363 42.35 -12.58 -0.16
N SER A 364 42.98 -12.20 0.96
CA SER A 364 44.32 -11.59 0.92
C SER A 364 45.41 -12.56 0.52
N ASP A 365 45.36 -13.79 1.03
CA ASP A 365 46.38 -14.80 0.75
C ASP A 365 46.25 -15.28 -0.70
N PHE A 366 45.02 -15.37 -1.20
CA PHE A 366 44.74 -15.58 -2.62
C PHE A 366 45.33 -14.46 -3.50
N ASP A 367 45.16 -13.19 -3.11
CA ASP A 367 45.70 -12.02 -3.84
C ASP A 367 47.23 -12.03 -3.89
N PHE A 368 47.89 -12.33 -2.76
CA PHE A 368 49.34 -12.39 -2.66
C PHE A 368 49.96 -13.58 -3.40
N ALA A 369 49.22 -14.66 -3.57
CA ALA A 369 49.65 -15.80 -4.37
C ALA A 369 49.58 -15.54 -5.89
N GLN A 370 48.90 -14.48 -6.34
CA GLN A 370 48.87 -14.11 -7.76
C GLN A 370 50.17 -13.45 -8.18
N GLU A 371 50.60 -13.65 -9.44
CA GLU A 371 51.73 -12.93 -10.04
C GLU A 371 51.56 -11.41 -9.99
N LYS A 372 50.31 -10.94 -10.10
CA LYS A 372 49.93 -9.52 -10.06
C LYS A 372 48.80 -9.32 -9.05
N PRO A 373 49.13 -8.97 -7.80
CA PRO A 373 48.15 -8.61 -6.80
C PRO A 373 47.28 -7.43 -7.25
N TYR A 374 46.04 -7.37 -6.78
CA TYR A 374 45.11 -6.32 -7.15
C TYR A 374 45.55 -4.96 -6.61
N VAL A 375 45.76 -4.04 -7.53
CA VAL A 375 45.95 -2.60 -7.27
C VAL A 375 44.73 -1.85 -7.81
N PRO A 376 44.09 -0.98 -7.02
CA PRO A 376 42.94 -0.22 -7.48
C PRO A 376 43.29 0.74 -8.62
N ALA A 377 42.32 1.01 -9.48
CA ALA A 377 42.44 2.06 -10.47
C ALA A 377 42.58 3.43 -9.79
N VAL A 378 43.48 4.24 -10.33
CA VAL A 378 43.72 5.63 -9.92
C VAL A 378 43.04 6.55 -10.93
N LYS A 379 42.36 7.59 -10.44
CA LYS A 379 41.76 8.64 -11.28
C LYS A 379 42.83 9.45 -12.00
N ALA A 380 42.41 10.36 -12.88
CA ALA A 380 43.33 11.28 -13.56
C ALA A 380 44.22 11.99 -12.53
N LYS A 381 45.52 12.06 -12.84
CA LYS A 381 46.52 12.64 -11.95
C LYS A 381 46.21 14.12 -11.74
N LEU A 382 46.27 14.55 -10.48
CA LEU A 382 46.16 15.94 -10.06
C LEU A 382 47.55 16.54 -9.85
N ASP A 383 47.67 17.86 -9.98
CA ASP A 383 48.95 18.57 -9.81
C ASP A 383 49.30 18.76 -8.32
N GLU A 384 48.29 18.76 -7.46
CA GLU A 384 48.42 18.87 -6.02
C GLU A 384 49.14 17.67 -5.40
N LYS A 385 50.01 17.95 -4.44
CA LYS A 385 50.80 16.96 -3.70
C LYS A 385 50.41 16.96 -2.23
N VAL A 386 50.30 15.76 -1.65
CA VAL A 386 49.96 15.58 -0.24
C VAL A 386 51.09 14.86 0.48
N ALA A 387 51.58 15.47 1.56
CA ALA A 387 52.51 14.85 2.48
C ALA A 387 51.74 14.21 3.64
N ILE A 388 52.03 12.94 3.94
CA ILE A 388 51.45 12.21 5.08
C ILE A 388 52.57 11.86 6.04
N ILE A 389 52.41 12.26 7.30
CA ILE A 389 53.37 11.96 8.37
C ILE A 389 52.89 10.73 9.14
N GLY A 390 53.67 9.65 9.07
CA GLY A 390 53.39 8.34 9.65
C GLY A 390 52.88 7.34 8.62
N ALA A 391 53.52 6.17 8.54
CA ALA A 391 53.11 5.01 7.76
C ALA A 391 52.39 3.94 8.60
N GLY A 392 51.70 4.36 9.66
CA GLY A 392 50.75 3.51 10.40
C GLY A 392 49.46 3.24 9.61
N PRO A 393 48.51 2.46 10.18
CA PRO A 393 47.26 2.10 9.50
C PRO A 393 46.47 3.31 9.02
N ALA A 394 46.33 4.35 9.85
CA ALA A 394 45.61 5.57 9.48
C ALA A 394 46.31 6.33 8.33
N GLY A 395 47.64 6.50 8.42
CA GLY A 395 48.42 7.23 7.41
C GLY A 395 48.45 6.50 6.06
N LEU A 396 48.65 5.18 6.07
CA LEU A 396 48.62 4.37 4.84
C LEU A 396 47.21 4.28 4.26
N ALA A 397 46.16 4.26 5.07
CA ALA A 397 44.79 4.30 4.56
C ALA A 397 44.47 5.65 3.91
N ALA A 398 44.86 6.76 4.53
CA ALA A 398 44.75 8.09 3.94
C ALA A 398 45.53 8.16 2.61
N ALA A 399 46.77 7.66 2.60
CA ALA A 399 47.59 7.60 1.39
C ALA A 399 46.91 6.81 0.27
N TYR A 400 46.32 5.67 0.60
CA TYR A 400 45.63 4.80 -0.35
C TYR A 400 44.43 5.49 -1.00
N PHE A 401 43.56 6.14 -0.21
CA PHE A 401 42.37 6.81 -0.76
C PHE A 401 42.74 8.08 -1.54
N LEU A 402 43.70 8.88 -1.06
CA LEU A 402 44.17 10.06 -1.78
C LEU A 402 44.85 9.69 -3.10
N ALA A 403 45.69 8.65 -3.10
CA ALA A 403 46.31 8.16 -4.32
C ALA A 403 45.26 7.68 -5.34
N ARG A 404 44.20 7.00 -4.90
CA ARG A 404 43.09 6.59 -5.79
C ARG A 404 42.35 7.76 -6.42
N GLU A 405 42.24 8.88 -5.72
CA GLU A 405 41.63 10.11 -6.22
C GLU A 405 42.55 10.91 -7.17
N GLY A 406 43.80 10.47 -7.37
CA GLY A 406 44.74 11.05 -8.34
C GLY A 406 45.82 11.96 -7.73
N TYR A 407 45.84 12.14 -6.41
CA TYR A 407 46.82 12.98 -5.72
C TYR A 407 48.22 12.35 -5.69
N GLY A 408 49.26 13.18 -5.85
CA GLY A 408 50.64 12.77 -5.61
C GLY A 408 50.94 12.68 -4.11
N VAL A 409 50.96 11.47 -3.55
CA VAL A 409 51.16 11.26 -2.11
C VAL A 409 52.60 10.87 -1.76
N THR A 410 53.20 11.58 -0.80
CA THR A 410 54.49 11.20 -0.18
C THR A 410 54.28 10.86 1.29
N VAL A 411 54.70 9.67 1.72
CA VAL A 411 54.56 9.21 3.11
C VAL A 411 55.93 9.26 3.80
N PHE A 412 55.99 9.95 4.93
CA PHE A 412 57.19 10.05 5.78
C PHE A 412 57.02 9.15 7.00
N GLU A 413 57.98 8.27 7.27
CA GLU A 413 57.95 7.34 8.41
C GLU A 413 59.27 7.39 9.16
N LYS A 414 59.19 7.39 10.50
CA LYS A 414 60.33 7.39 11.40
C LYS A 414 60.93 5.98 11.55
N LEU A 415 60.09 4.95 11.51
CA LEU A 415 60.50 3.54 11.60
C LEU A 415 61.19 3.06 10.32
N ARG A 416 62.02 2.01 10.46
CA ARG A 416 62.72 1.36 9.33
C ARG A 416 61.79 0.52 8.44
N VAL A 417 60.57 0.26 8.89
CA VAL A 417 59.55 -0.54 8.19
C VAL A 417 58.24 0.24 8.07
N LYS A 418 57.49 -0.02 6.99
CA LYS A 418 56.15 0.54 6.77
C LYS A 418 55.11 -0.28 7.53
N GLY A 419 54.00 0.34 7.93
CA GLY A 419 52.86 -0.32 8.60
C GLY A 419 52.63 0.14 10.03
N GLY A 420 53.58 0.87 10.64
CA GLY A 420 53.50 1.30 12.05
C GLY A 420 53.19 0.11 12.96
N MET A 421 52.22 0.27 13.86
CA MET A 421 51.78 -0.80 14.77
C MET A 421 51.29 -2.07 14.06
N MET A 422 50.87 -2.02 12.79
CA MET A 422 50.52 -3.27 12.07
C MET A 422 51.74 -4.13 11.72
N ALA A 423 52.95 -3.56 11.75
CA ALA A 423 54.19 -4.23 11.36
C ALA A 423 55.13 -4.52 12.54
N VAL A 424 55.06 -3.74 13.61
CA VAL A 424 55.98 -3.84 14.77
C VAL A 424 55.27 -4.13 16.11
N GLY A 425 53.94 -4.24 16.09
CA GLY A 425 53.09 -4.35 17.27
C GLY A 425 52.42 -5.70 17.44
#